data_AF-A0A8T5XKT9-F1
#
_entry.id   AF-A0A8T5XKT9-F1
#
_cell.length_a   1.000
_cell.length_b   1.000
_cell.length_c   1.000
_cell.angle_alpha   90.00
_cell.angle_beta   90.00
_cell.angle_gamma   90.00
#
_symmetry.space_group_name_H-M   'P 1'
#
loop_
_entity.id
_entity.type
_entity.pdbx_description
1 polymer ?
#
loop_
_entity_poly.entity_id
_entity_poly.type
_entity_poly.pdbx_seq_one_letter_code
_entity_poly.pdbx_strand_id
1 'polypeptide(L)'
;MSEEEKNKEKILMKEEKIYKMWESIASKIESIHGGFNDYHAKALEAGATEEDINKFKKALDELTLAVDKKDDKLSLEKLNQMNFYMARFFDFYKGNIDAEILRIKYYTRKVHLDGMMNKWNEAEKNIEEITPIYERLDQKIKLEEKDKPLMDKLKFAIDDLENSIKYKSEKLLKIKRDIIIKNLDSIKDATK
;
A
#
# COMPACT_ATOMS: atom_id res chain seq x y z
N MET A 1 -45.74 5.09 3.95
CA MET A 1 -44.53 4.67 4.68
C MET A 1 -44.20 5.71 5.73
N SER A 2 -44.04 5.29 6.98
CA SER A 2 -43.64 6.16 8.10
C SER A 2 -42.16 6.59 7.95
N GLU A 3 -41.76 7.64 8.69
CA GLU A 3 -40.34 8.04 8.74
C GLU A 3 -39.45 6.94 9.33
N GLU A 4 -39.98 6.14 10.25
CA GLU A 4 -39.27 4.97 10.82
C GLU A 4 -39.03 3.88 9.77
N GLU A 5 -40.02 3.58 8.93
CA GLU A 5 -39.88 2.61 7.84
C GLU A 5 -38.82 3.05 6.82
N LYS A 6 -38.81 4.34 6.46
CA LYS A 6 -37.80 4.92 5.56
C LYS A 6 -36.40 4.90 6.18
N ASN A 7 -36.28 5.11 7.49
CA ASN A 7 -34.98 5.08 8.17
C ASN A 7 -34.43 3.65 8.26
N LYS A 8 -35.30 2.68 8.55
CA LYS A 8 -34.94 1.25 8.60
C LYS A 8 -34.47 0.74 7.23
N GLU A 9 -35.17 1.11 6.15
CA GLU A 9 -34.77 0.76 4.79
C GLU A 9 -33.39 1.32 4.41
N LYS A 10 -33.10 2.58 4.76
CA LYS A 10 -31.77 3.19 4.52
C LYS A 10 -30.64 2.47 5.26
N ILE A 11 -30.87 2.02 6.49
CA ILE A 11 -29.89 1.27 7.27
C ILE A 11 -29.59 -0.08 6.59
N LEU A 12 -30.63 -0.82 6.20
CA LEU A 12 -30.49 -2.11 5.51
C LEU A 12 -29.72 -1.96 4.19
N MET A 13 -30.02 -0.93 3.39
CA MET A 13 -29.29 -0.65 2.15
C MET A 13 -27.80 -0.35 2.41
N LYS A 14 -27.47 0.34 3.50
CA LYS A 14 -26.08 0.64 3.88
C LYS A 14 -25.34 -0.63 4.32
N GLU A 15 -25.99 -1.48 5.10
CA GLU A 15 -25.43 -2.76 5.56
C GLU A 15 -25.17 -3.71 4.39
N GLU A 16 -26.12 -3.84 3.46
CA GLU A 16 -25.95 -4.63 2.24
C GLU A 16 -24.78 -4.14 1.40
N LYS A 17 -24.62 -2.81 1.27
CA LYS A 17 -23.48 -2.23 0.54
C LYS A 17 -22.15 -2.57 1.21
N ILE A 18 -22.06 -2.47 2.54
CA ILE A 18 -20.84 -2.82 3.29
C ILE A 18 -20.54 -4.31 3.13
N TYR A 19 -21.56 -5.17 3.19
CA TYR A 19 -21.39 -6.61 2.99
C TYR A 19 -20.82 -6.92 1.61
N LYS A 20 -21.39 -6.36 0.53
CA LYS A 20 -20.89 -6.53 -0.84
C LYS A 20 -19.46 -6.00 -1.02
N MET A 21 -19.07 -4.95 -0.29
CA MET A 21 -17.69 -4.46 -0.30
C MET A 21 -16.73 -5.49 0.29
N TRP A 22 -17.09 -6.12 1.41
CA TRP A 22 -16.27 -7.18 2.01
C TRP A 22 -16.17 -8.41 1.13
N GLU A 23 -17.27 -8.85 0.51
CA GLU A 23 -17.24 -9.96 -0.47
C GLU A 23 -16.33 -9.65 -1.66
N SER A 24 -16.39 -8.43 -2.18
CA SER A 24 -15.50 -8.00 -3.27
C SER A 24 -14.02 -8.01 -2.86
N ILE A 25 -13.71 -7.62 -1.62
CA ILE A 25 -12.35 -7.68 -1.08
C ILE A 25 -11.89 -9.14 -0.94
N ALA A 26 -12.73 -10.02 -0.38
CA ALA A 26 -12.43 -11.44 -0.22
C ALA A 26 -12.15 -12.13 -1.57
N SER A 27 -12.99 -11.90 -2.58
CA SER A 27 -12.80 -12.43 -3.93
C SER A 27 -11.48 -11.96 -4.59
N LYS A 28 -11.08 -10.71 -4.35
CA LYS A 28 -9.77 -10.21 -4.82
C LYS A 28 -8.60 -10.90 -4.11
N ILE A 29 -8.73 -11.16 -2.81
CA ILE A 29 -7.69 -11.89 -2.04
C ILE A 29 -7.56 -13.33 -2.53
N GLU A 30 -8.68 -14.01 -2.79
CA GLU A 30 -8.68 -15.33 -3.40
C GLU A 30 -7.98 -15.34 -4.76
N SER A 31 -8.23 -14.32 -5.60
CA SER A 31 -7.54 -14.17 -6.88
C SER A 31 -6.02 -13.98 -6.70
N ILE A 32 -5.58 -13.28 -5.65
CA ILE A 32 -4.16 -13.11 -5.34
C ILE A 32 -3.54 -14.44 -4.88
N HIS A 33 -4.24 -15.24 -4.07
CA HIS A 33 -3.80 -16.60 -3.70
C HIS A 33 -3.58 -17.47 -4.94
N GLY A 34 -4.56 -17.52 -5.84
CA GLY A 34 -4.45 -18.28 -7.09
C GLY A 34 -3.31 -17.78 -7.98
N GLY A 35 -3.25 -16.47 -8.22
CA GLY A 35 -2.19 -15.87 -9.04
C GLY A 35 -0.78 -16.07 -8.47
N PHE A 36 -0.62 -16.04 -7.15
CA PHE A 36 0.68 -16.31 -6.52
C PHE A 36 1.05 -17.79 -6.58
N ASN A 37 0.09 -18.71 -6.47
CA ASN A 37 0.34 -20.14 -6.65
C ASN A 37 0.91 -20.43 -8.05
N ASP A 38 0.31 -19.84 -9.08
CA ASP A 38 0.76 -19.99 -10.47
C ASP A 38 2.13 -19.33 -10.72
N TYR A 39 2.43 -18.26 -9.98
CA TYR A 39 3.71 -17.54 -10.06
C TYR A 39 4.84 -18.20 -9.28
N HIS A 40 4.54 -19.04 -8.28
CA HIS A 40 5.53 -19.57 -7.32
C HIS A 40 6.77 -20.16 -7.99
N ALA A 41 6.60 -21.08 -8.93
CA ALA A 41 7.74 -21.74 -9.60
C ALA A 41 8.62 -20.72 -10.34
N LYS A 42 7.99 -19.74 -11.01
CA LYS A 42 8.70 -18.66 -11.71
C LYS A 42 9.47 -17.76 -10.74
N ALA A 43 8.94 -17.53 -9.55
CA ALA A 43 9.63 -16.76 -8.52
C ALA A 43 10.93 -17.46 -8.08
N LEU A 44 10.88 -18.78 -7.85
CA LEU A 44 12.06 -19.59 -7.53
C LEU A 44 13.09 -19.56 -8.67
N GLU A 45 12.65 -19.73 -9.92
CA GLU A 45 13.51 -19.64 -11.11
C GLU A 45 14.17 -18.26 -11.25
N ALA A 46 13.47 -17.19 -10.87
CA ALA A 46 13.99 -15.83 -10.85
C ALA A 46 14.98 -15.55 -9.70
N GLY A 47 15.13 -16.49 -8.75
CA GLY A 47 16.07 -16.39 -7.64
C GLY A 47 15.44 -16.04 -6.29
N ALA A 48 14.11 -16.09 -6.16
CA ALA A 48 13.46 -16.00 -4.87
C ALA A 48 13.83 -17.20 -3.99
N THR A 49 13.97 -16.97 -2.70
CA THR A 49 14.16 -18.03 -1.72
C THR A 49 12.82 -18.54 -1.20
N GLU A 50 12.82 -19.76 -0.64
CA GLU A 50 11.68 -20.27 0.12
C GLU A 50 11.26 -19.32 1.26
N GLU A 51 12.21 -18.60 1.86
CA GLU A 51 11.92 -17.61 2.90
C GLU A 51 11.12 -16.41 2.34
N ASP A 52 11.49 -15.89 1.17
CA ASP A 52 10.76 -14.80 0.49
C ASP A 52 9.31 -15.22 0.21
N ILE A 53 9.12 -16.44 -0.32
CA ILE A 53 7.82 -17.03 -0.62
C ILE A 53 6.99 -17.21 0.64
N ASN A 54 7.56 -17.78 1.70
CA ASN A 54 6.85 -18.04 2.95
C ASN A 54 6.44 -16.74 3.66
N LYS A 55 7.28 -15.70 3.63
CA LYS A 55 6.92 -14.37 4.17
C LYS A 55 5.72 -13.77 3.45
N PHE A 56 5.70 -13.82 2.12
CA PHE A 56 4.57 -13.32 1.34
C PHE A 56 3.29 -14.12 1.61
N LYS A 57 3.35 -15.46 1.53
CA LYS A 57 2.19 -16.34 1.79
C LYS A 57 1.60 -16.09 3.17
N LYS A 58 2.45 -16.05 4.20
CA LYS A 58 2.01 -15.76 5.57
C LYS A 58 1.31 -14.42 5.67
N ALA A 59 1.83 -13.37 5.04
CA ALA A 59 1.17 -12.06 5.05
C ALA A 59 -0.17 -12.05 4.31
N LEU A 60 -0.30 -12.84 3.24
CA LEU A 60 -1.55 -13.01 2.50
C LEU A 60 -2.59 -13.81 3.31
N ASP A 61 -2.17 -14.84 4.04
CA ASP A 61 -3.02 -15.58 4.98
C ASP A 61 -3.52 -14.67 6.11
N GLU A 62 -2.62 -13.89 6.71
CA GLU A 62 -2.99 -12.93 7.77
C GLU A 62 -3.96 -11.85 7.28
N LEU A 63 -3.80 -11.39 6.02
CA LEU A 63 -4.77 -10.50 5.38
C LEU A 63 -6.13 -11.18 5.20
N THR A 64 -6.15 -12.44 4.77
CA THR A 64 -7.38 -13.22 4.62
C THR A 64 -8.14 -13.30 5.93
N LEU A 65 -7.45 -13.63 7.03
CA LEU A 65 -8.03 -13.71 8.37
C LEU A 65 -8.53 -12.35 8.89
N ALA A 66 -7.83 -11.25 8.58
CA ALA A 66 -8.26 -9.91 8.97
C ALA A 66 -9.54 -9.47 8.25
N VAL A 67 -9.64 -9.79 6.95
CA VAL A 67 -10.79 -9.48 6.11
C VAL A 67 -12.01 -10.31 6.48
N ASP A 68 -11.82 -11.60 6.80
CA ASP A 68 -12.91 -12.47 7.26
C ASP A 68 -13.54 -11.95 8.57
N LYS A 69 -12.71 -11.43 9.48
CA LYS A 69 -13.15 -10.76 10.70
C LYS A 69 -13.79 -9.38 10.45
N LYS A 70 -13.76 -8.87 9.22
CA LYS A 70 -14.23 -7.53 8.82
C LYS A 70 -13.61 -6.41 9.68
N ASP A 71 -12.37 -6.61 10.12
CA ASP A 71 -11.60 -5.62 10.88
C ASP A 71 -10.92 -4.68 9.87
N ASP A 72 -11.43 -3.46 9.74
CA ASP A 72 -10.97 -2.49 8.76
C ASP A 72 -9.51 -2.07 8.98
N LYS A 73 -9.14 -1.75 10.22
CA LYS A 73 -7.79 -1.31 10.58
C LYS A 73 -6.78 -2.43 10.42
N LEU A 74 -7.09 -3.62 10.92
CA LEU A 74 -6.21 -4.77 10.79
C LEU A 74 -6.08 -5.19 9.33
N SER A 75 -7.16 -5.16 8.55
CA SER A 75 -7.13 -5.46 7.12
C SER A 75 -6.20 -4.49 6.36
N LEU A 76 -6.26 -3.19 6.67
CA LEU A 76 -5.35 -2.20 6.05
C LEU A 76 -3.89 -2.46 6.43
N GLU A 77 -3.62 -2.79 7.69
CA GLU A 77 -2.26 -3.11 8.15
C GLU A 77 -1.71 -4.36 7.46
N LYS A 78 -2.48 -5.45 7.42
CA LYS A 78 -2.09 -6.71 6.78
C LYS A 78 -1.96 -6.58 5.27
N LEU A 79 -2.82 -5.79 4.63
CA LEU A 79 -2.68 -5.47 3.21
C LEU A 79 -1.38 -4.71 2.94
N ASN A 80 -1.03 -3.76 3.80
CA ASN A 80 0.22 -3.02 3.64
C ASN A 80 1.43 -3.94 3.81
N GLN A 81 1.41 -4.82 4.81
CA GLN A 81 2.46 -5.81 5.04
C GLN A 81 2.61 -6.81 3.88
N MET A 82 1.51 -7.30 3.31
CA MET A 82 1.55 -8.17 2.12
C MET A 82 2.23 -7.46 0.94
N ASN A 83 1.89 -6.17 0.69
CA ASN A 83 2.54 -5.38 -0.36
C ASN A 83 4.05 -5.16 -0.12
N PHE A 84 4.49 -5.07 1.13
CA PHE A 84 5.91 -4.98 1.45
C PHE A 84 6.67 -6.24 1.02
N TYR A 85 6.16 -7.42 1.36
CA TYR A 85 6.79 -8.67 0.92
C TYR A 85 6.65 -8.88 -0.58
N MET A 86 5.58 -8.38 -1.21
CA MET A 86 5.42 -8.41 -2.66
C MET A 86 6.55 -7.65 -3.37
N ALA A 87 7.00 -6.53 -2.80
CA ALA A 87 8.09 -5.71 -3.38
C ALA A 87 9.37 -6.51 -3.61
N ARG A 88 9.64 -7.53 -2.78
CA ARG A 88 10.82 -8.39 -2.90
C ARG A 88 10.89 -9.11 -4.24
N PHE A 89 9.76 -9.59 -4.76
CA PHE A 89 9.75 -10.34 -6.02
C PHE A 89 10.11 -9.46 -7.23
N PHE A 90 9.90 -8.15 -7.13
CA PHE A 90 10.30 -7.21 -8.18
C PHE A 90 11.82 -6.97 -8.23
N ASP A 91 12.55 -7.19 -7.12
CA ASP A 91 14.01 -7.05 -7.11
C ASP A 91 14.72 -8.04 -8.05
N PHE A 92 14.09 -9.20 -8.30
CA PHE A 92 14.66 -10.26 -9.15
C PHE A 92 14.65 -9.89 -10.65
N TYR A 93 13.94 -8.82 -11.02
CA TYR A 93 13.86 -8.35 -12.40
C TYR A 93 14.73 -7.10 -12.57
N LYS A 94 15.84 -7.25 -13.31
CA LYS A 94 16.82 -6.17 -13.53
C LYS A 94 16.17 -4.91 -14.11
N GLY A 95 16.54 -3.76 -13.55
CA GLY A 95 16.07 -2.45 -14.00
C GLY A 95 14.62 -2.15 -13.60
N ASN A 96 13.96 -3.02 -12.84
CA ASN A 96 12.59 -2.78 -12.40
C ASN A 96 12.57 -1.81 -11.21
N ILE A 97 11.81 -0.72 -11.37
CA ILE A 97 11.60 0.30 -10.34
C ILE A 97 10.41 0.00 -9.41
N ASP A 98 9.60 -1.01 -9.74
CA ASP A 98 8.39 -1.36 -9.01
C ASP A 98 8.67 -1.77 -7.57
N ALA A 99 9.84 -2.35 -7.30
CA ALA A 99 10.26 -2.70 -5.95
C ALA A 99 10.40 -1.44 -5.08
N GLU A 100 11.11 -0.42 -5.56
CA GLU A 100 11.23 0.88 -4.87
C GLU A 100 9.88 1.57 -4.73
N ILE A 101 9.07 1.60 -5.80
CA ILE A 101 7.73 2.22 -5.76
C ILE A 101 6.85 1.56 -4.70
N LEU A 102 6.80 0.23 -4.66
CA LEU A 102 6.02 -0.51 -3.66
C LEU A 102 6.51 -0.26 -2.24
N ARG A 103 7.82 -0.16 -2.03
CA ARG A 103 8.40 0.16 -0.73
C ARG A 103 8.08 1.58 -0.26
N ILE A 104 8.16 2.58 -1.14
CA ILE A 104 7.75 3.96 -0.79
C ILE A 104 6.26 3.98 -0.46
N LYS A 105 5.41 3.31 -1.25
CA LYS A 105 3.97 3.17 -0.95
C LYS A 105 3.74 2.51 0.41
N TYR A 106 4.49 1.45 0.73
CA TYR A 106 4.41 0.76 2.00
C TYR A 106 4.68 1.69 3.18
N TYR A 107 5.84 2.35 3.20
CA TYR A 107 6.22 3.21 4.32
C TYR A 107 5.32 4.44 4.42
N THR A 108 4.91 5.03 3.30
CA THR A 108 3.95 6.13 3.25
C THR A 108 2.60 5.73 3.86
N ARG A 109 2.08 4.55 3.52
CA ARG A 109 0.87 4.01 4.15
C ARG A 109 1.09 3.68 5.63
N LYS A 110 2.28 3.20 6.00
CA LYS A 110 2.62 2.85 7.37
C LYS A 110 2.63 4.08 8.28
N VAL A 111 3.23 5.19 7.85
CA VAL A 111 3.16 6.49 8.55
C VAL A 111 1.71 6.89 8.84
N HIS A 112 0.83 6.80 7.84
CA HIS A 112 -0.59 7.08 8.02
C HIS A 112 -1.29 6.10 8.99
N LEU A 113 -1.04 4.80 8.85
CA LEU A 113 -1.62 3.76 9.72
C LEU A 113 -1.17 3.93 11.18
N ASP A 114 0.10 4.26 11.40
CA ASP A 114 0.62 4.53 12.72
C ASP A 114 -0.03 5.79 13.32
N GLY A 115 -0.25 6.84 12.52
CA GLY A 115 -1.06 7.99 12.91
C GLY A 115 -2.51 7.65 13.28
N MET A 116 -3.17 6.76 12.53
CA MET A 116 -4.51 6.24 12.88
C MET A 116 -4.52 5.49 14.23
N MET A 117 -3.38 4.94 14.64
CA MET A 117 -3.19 4.20 15.89
C MET A 117 -2.56 5.03 17.01
N ASN A 118 -2.34 6.34 16.79
CA ASN A 118 -1.63 7.25 17.70
C ASN A 118 -0.18 6.81 18.03
N LYS A 119 0.45 6.04 17.14
CA LYS A 119 1.83 5.54 17.23
C LYS A 119 2.81 6.53 16.56
N TRP A 120 2.90 7.73 17.12
CA TRP A 120 3.62 8.84 16.47
C TRP A 120 5.13 8.59 16.34
N ASN A 121 5.75 7.93 17.32
CA ASN A 121 7.18 7.61 17.27
C ASN A 121 7.48 6.59 16.16
N GLU A 122 6.55 5.66 15.91
CA GLU A 122 6.63 4.70 14.83
C GLU A 122 6.41 5.37 13.47
N ALA A 123 5.50 6.35 13.40
CA ALA A 123 5.33 7.17 12.22
C ALA A 123 6.62 7.94 11.85
N GLU A 124 7.31 8.52 12.85
CA GLU A 124 8.62 9.18 12.67
C GLU A 124 9.68 8.20 12.16
N LYS A 125 9.79 7.00 12.74
CA LYS A 125 10.73 5.97 12.24
C LYS A 125 10.41 5.51 10.82
N ASN A 126 9.13 5.34 10.50
CA ASN A 126 8.73 4.83 9.19
C ASN A 126 8.90 5.87 8.07
N ILE A 127 8.88 7.18 8.37
CA ILE A 127 9.16 8.20 7.35
C ILE A 127 10.66 8.26 7.00
N GLU A 128 11.55 8.00 7.97
CA GLU A 128 13.00 7.98 7.75
C GLU A 128 13.43 6.90 6.73
N GLU A 129 12.70 5.79 6.67
CA GLU A 129 12.95 4.71 5.70
C GLU A 129 12.68 5.13 4.25
N ILE A 130 11.87 6.16 4.01
CA ILE A 130 11.49 6.56 2.65
C ILE A 130 12.67 7.17 1.89
N THR A 131 13.46 8.03 2.54
CA THR A 131 14.56 8.77 1.91
C THR A 131 15.57 7.87 1.17
N PRO A 132 16.17 6.83 1.80
CA PRO A 132 17.11 5.97 1.08
C PRO A 132 16.45 5.15 -0.04
N ILE A 133 15.14 4.90 0.03
CA ILE A 133 14.40 4.20 -1.04
C ILE A 133 14.15 5.14 -2.21
N TYR A 134 13.81 6.40 -1.94
CA TYR A 134 13.68 7.46 -2.94
C TYR A 134 15.00 7.66 -3.70
N GLU A 135 16.14 7.75 -3.01
CA GLU A 135 17.45 7.91 -3.66
C GLU A 135 17.78 6.75 -4.59
N ARG A 136 17.45 5.50 -4.20
CA ARG A 136 17.61 4.34 -5.08
C ARG A 136 16.67 4.38 -6.28
N LEU A 137 15.44 4.85 -6.10
CA LEU A 137 14.51 5.05 -7.20
C LEU A 137 15.06 6.07 -8.19
N ASP A 138 15.54 7.21 -7.70
CA ASP A 138 16.11 8.30 -8.50
C ASP A 138 17.32 7.85 -9.33
N GLN A 139 18.18 6.99 -8.76
CA GLN A 139 19.31 6.41 -9.49
C GLN A 139 18.92 5.41 -10.57
N LYS A 140 17.82 4.66 -10.37
CA LYS A 140 17.37 3.61 -11.29
C LYS A 140 16.50 4.15 -12.42
N ILE A 141 15.75 5.22 -12.15
CA ILE A 141 14.70 5.68 -13.03
C ILE A 141 15.27 6.41 -14.26
N LYS A 142 14.61 6.23 -15.40
CA LYS A 142 14.93 6.91 -16.65
C LYS A 142 13.68 7.64 -17.12
N LEU A 143 13.70 8.96 -17.02
CA LEU A 143 12.60 9.84 -17.42
C LEU A 143 13.01 10.70 -18.61
N GLU A 144 12.04 11.03 -19.47
CA GLU A 144 12.21 12.09 -20.47
C GLU A 144 12.35 13.45 -19.77
N GLU A 145 12.95 14.44 -20.44
CA GLU A 145 13.20 15.77 -19.87
C GLU A 145 11.92 16.43 -19.32
N LYS A 146 10.79 16.21 -20.01
CA LYS A 146 9.47 16.74 -19.64
C LYS A 146 8.94 16.14 -18.33
N ASP A 147 9.39 14.93 -17.98
CA ASP A 147 8.88 14.14 -16.85
C ASP A 147 9.82 14.18 -15.63
N LYS A 148 11.07 14.64 -15.79
CA LYS A 148 12.02 14.85 -14.68
C LYS A 148 11.41 15.59 -13.46
N PRO A 149 10.57 16.64 -13.63
CA PRO A 149 9.94 17.32 -12.50
C PRO A 149 9.01 16.45 -11.63
N LEU A 150 8.66 15.23 -12.07
CA LEU A 150 7.88 14.29 -11.26
C LEU A 150 8.68 13.82 -10.03
N MET A 151 10.00 13.69 -10.14
CA MET A 151 10.86 13.30 -9.01
C MET A 151 10.90 14.40 -7.95
N ASP A 152 11.05 15.67 -8.36
CA ASP A 152 10.99 16.81 -7.44
C ASP A 152 9.64 16.87 -6.70
N LYS A 153 8.52 16.67 -7.43
CA LYS A 153 7.18 16.61 -6.83
C LYS A 153 7.06 15.48 -5.81
N LEU A 154 7.65 14.32 -6.09
CA LEU A 154 7.68 13.21 -5.15
C LEU A 154 8.48 13.58 -3.90
N LYS A 155 9.68 14.17 -4.05
CA LYS A 155 10.51 14.59 -2.91
C LYS A 155 9.80 15.61 -2.04
N PHE A 156 9.22 16.65 -2.63
CA PHE A 156 8.46 17.65 -1.87
C PHE A 156 7.26 17.04 -1.14
N ALA A 157 6.58 16.06 -1.75
CA ALA A 157 5.46 15.39 -1.10
C ALA A 157 5.90 14.53 0.09
N ILE A 158 7.08 13.89 0.01
CA ILE A 158 7.70 13.14 1.12
C ILE A 158 8.05 14.09 2.27
N ASP A 159 8.71 15.21 1.97
CA ASP A 159 9.09 16.23 2.98
C ASP A 159 7.86 16.85 3.65
N ASP A 160 6.79 17.05 2.88
CA ASP A 160 5.50 17.50 3.38
C ASP A 160 4.84 16.47 4.32
N LEU A 161 4.95 15.17 4.02
CA LEU A 161 4.44 14.10 4.88
C LEU A 161 5.21 14.07 6.21
N GLU A 162 6.55 14.11 6.15
CA GLU A 162 7.42 14.17 7.32
C GLU A 162 7.06 15.35 8.23
N ASN A 163 7.01 16.55 7.66
CA ASN A 163 6.62 17.76 8.38
C ASN A 163 5.20 17.68 8.95
N SER A 164 4.33 16.87 8.36
CA SER A 164 2.93 16.75 8.80
C SER A 164 2.78 15.92 10.07
N ILE A 165 3.74 15.06 10.41
CA ILE A 165 3.68 14.17 11.58
C ILE A 165 3.58 14.96 12.89
N LYS A 166 4.29 16.10 13.00
CA LYS A 166 4.27 16.96 14.21
C LYS A 166 2.87 17.50 14.57
N TYR A 167 1.97 17.60 13.60
CA TYR A 167 0.59 18.07 13.83
C TYR A 167 -0.32 16.98 14.38
N LYS A 168 0.15 15.72 14.44
CA LYS A 168 -0.59 14.57 15.00
C LYS A 168 -2.02 14.44 14.43
N SER A 169 -2.17 14.70 13.13
CA SER A 169 -3.46 14.71 12.45
C SER A 169 -3.56 13.57 11.43
N GLU A 170 -4.37 12.56 11.75
CA GLU A 170 -4.63 11.42 10.84
C GLU A 170 -5.17 11.88 9.48
N LYS A 171 -6.11 12.81 9.47
CA LYS A 171 -6.64 13.41 8.23
C LYS A 171 -5.55 14.09 7.39
N LEU A 172 -4.61 14.80 8.02
CA LEU A 172 -3.51 15.44 7.30
C LEU A 172 -2.56 14.39 6.70
N LEU A 173 -2.18 13.37 7.49
CA LEU A 173 -1.34 12.26 7.00
C LEU A 173 -2.02 11.52 5.83
N LYS A 174 -3.35 11.35 5.88
CA LYS A 174 -4.12 10.72 4.81
C LYS A 174 -3.99 11.49 3.49
N ILE A 175 -4.15 12.81 3.55
CA ILE A 175 -4.03 13.69 2.38
C ILE A 175 -2.61 13.61 1.80
N LYS A 176 -1.59 13.72 2.65
CA LYS A 176 -0.18 13.67 2.22
C LYS A 176 0.19 12.31 1.62
N ARG A 177 -0.26 11.21 2.24
CA ARG A 177 -0.13 9.85 1.71
C ARG A 177 -0.72 9.73 0.31
N ASP A 178 -1.93 10.24 0.08
CA ASP A 178 -2.61 10.12 -1.22
C ASP A 178 -1.89 10.90 -2.32
N ILE A 179 -1.30 12.06 -1.98
CA ILE A 179 -0.47 12.84 -2.92
C ILE A 179 0.79 12.05 -3.33
N ILE A 180 1.51 11.46 -2.37
CA ILE A 180 2.70 10.65 -2.66
C ILE A 180 2.35 9.46 -3.55
N ILE A 181 1.28 8.73 -3.22
CA ILE A 181 0.83 7.57 -4.01
C ILE A 181 0.53 8.01 -5.46
N LYS A 182 -0.17 9.13 -5.65
CA LYS A 182 -0.48 9.67 -6.97
C LYS A 182 0.78 10.08 -7.75
N ASN A 183 1.77 10.69 -7.09
CA ASN A 183 3.03 11.03 -7.72
C ASN A 183 3.78 9.76 -8.16
N LEU A 184 3.82 8.72 -7.33
CA LEU A 184 4.42 7.42 -7.67
C LEU A 184 3.73 6.74 -8.85
N ASP A 185 2.38 6.81 -8.92
CA ASP A 185 1.64 6.29 -10.07
C ASP A 185 1.98 7.06 -11.36
N SER A 186 2.12 8.38 -11.27
CA SER A 186 2.50 9.22 -12.41
C SER A 186 3.92 8.90 -12.89
N ILE A 187 4.85 8.67 -11.96
CA ILE A 187 6.23 8.24 -12.24
C ILE A 187 6.23 6.87 -12.94
N LYS A 188 5.43 5.91 -12.44
CA LYS A 188 5.29 4.60 -13.06
C LYS A 188 4.73 4.70 -14.49
N ASP A 189 3.75 5.56 -14.71
CA ASP A 189 3.17 5.73 -16.06
C ASP A 189 4.14 6.41 -17.04
N ALA A 190 4.99 7.32 -16.58
CA ALA A 190 6.01 7.97 -17.40
C ALA A 190 7.20 7.07 -17.78
N THR A 191 7.28 5.86 -17.21
CA THR A 191 8.38 4.89 -17.46
C THR A 191 7.95 3.67 -18.26
N LYS A 192 6.66 3.61 -18.65
CA LYS A 192 6.11 2.61 -19.59
C LYS A 192 6.38 3.03 -21.03
#